data_AF-W5Y3B3-F1
#
_entry.id   AF-W5Y3B3-F1
#
_cell.length_a   1.000
_cell.length_b   1.000
_cell.length_c   1.000
_cell.angle_alpha   90.00
_cell.angle_beta   90.00
_cell.angle_gamma   90.00
#
_symmetry.space_group_name_H-M   'P 1'
#
loop_
_entity.id
_entity.type
_entity.pdbx_description
1 polymer ?
#
loop_
_entity_poly.entity_id
_entity_poly.type
_entity_poly.pdbx_seq_one_letter_code
_entity_poly.pdbx_strand_id
1 'polypeptide(L)'
;MTMVRGMSNPFQPDYRISDAERRQAMEDLGAHFAAGRLDMSTYEQRIDQVASATMRSEISYLFDDLPAAGLVAPTLASTSIAGEPTYTASEIDRVRREGQRTRAGILGVTTVGCFIALATGGPSVGVVMFLIPLVWLLLYVMKVGPDSWYMPSRAKLERERLRQVRMLEAQHTQAIRLAHAEQLAHQKALRQQRQNELASTAMEFADEALKKLRRRR
;
A
#
# COMPACT_ATOMS: atom_id res chain seq x y z
N MET A 1 21.48 3.28 42.99
CA MET A 1 21.74 3.86 41.65
C MET A 1 20.63 3.32 40.75
N THR A 2 19.60 4.13 40.59
CA THR A 2 18.22 3.70 40.27
C THR A 2 18.03 3.58 38.76
N MET A 3 17.45 2.47 38.31
CA MET A 3 17.00 2.21 36.94
C MET A 3 16.10 3.33 36.42
N VAL A 4 16.49 3.98 35.32
CA VAL A 4 15.58 4.73 34.47
C VAL A 4 15.19 3.81 33.32
N ARG A 5 14.18 2.96 33.57
CA ARG A 5 13.53 2.13 32.55
C ARG A 5 12.65 3.06 31.72
N GLY A 6 12.94 3.16 30.43
CA GLY A 6 12.31 4.11 29.51
C GLY A 6 10.79 4.12 29.59
N MET A 7 10.22 5.32 29.63
CA MET A 7 8.79 5.54 29.45
C MET A 7 8.45 5.18 28.00
N SER A 8 7.94 3.96 27.79
CA SER A 8 7.42 3.55 26.49
C SER A 8 6.23 4.44 26.12
N ASN A 9 6.34 5.24 25.07
CA ASN A 9 5.22 5.97 24.51
C ASN A 9 4.15 4.96 24.06
N PRO A 10 2.95 4.92 24.68
CA PRO A 10 1.96 3.87 24.43
C PRO A 10 1.38 3.87 23.01
N PHE A 11 1.69 4.89 22.21
CA PHE A 11 1.19 5.06 20.84
C PHE A 11 2.18 4.62 19.76
N GLN A 12 3.43 4.26 20.10
CA GLN A 12 4.39 3.69 19.15
C GLN A 12 4.72 2.25 19.57
N PRO A 13 4.29 1.23 18.80
CA PRO A 13 4.69 -0.14 19.09
C PRO A 13 6.21 -0.24 18.99
N ASP A 14 6.85 -0.72 20.05
CA ASP A 14 8.30 -0.92 20.06
C ASP A 14 8.64 -2.20 19.30
N TYR A 15 9.57 -2.10 18.35
CA TYR A 15 10.00 -3.22 17.51
C TYR A 15 11.48 -3.13 17.19
N ARG A 16 12.07 -4.27 16.85
CA ARG A 16 13.49 -4.36 16.48
C ARG A 16 13.72 -3.71 15.12
N ILE A 17 14.59 -2.72 15.07
CA ILE A 17 14.88 -1.97 13.83
C ILE A 17 15.73 -2.79 12.86
N SER A 18 15.54 -2.50 11.58
CA SER A 18 16.36 -3.02 10.49
C SER A 18 17.61 -2.16 10.24
N ASP A 19 18.63 -2.71 9.56
CA ASP A 19 19.81 -1.95 9.15
C ASP A 19 19.47 -0.80 8.18
N ALA A 20 18.36 -0.92 7.45
CA ALA A 20 17.87 0.15 6.58
C ALA A 20 17.34 1.33 7.39
N GLU A 21 16.54 1.07 8.43
CA GLU A 21 16.04 2.11 9.33
C GLU A 21 17.18 2.76 10.12
N ARG A 22 18.18 1.97 10.53
CA ARG A 22 19.37 2.50 11.19
C ARG A 22 20.12 3.49 10.30
N ARG A 23 20.36 3.13 9.03
CA ARG A 23 21.01 4.03 8.05
C ARG A 23 20.18 5.28 7.78
N GLN A 24 18.87 5.14 7.66
CA GLN A 24 17.98 6.28 7.47
C GLN A 24 18.06 7.27 8.65
N ALA A 25 18.06 6.77 9.89
CA ALA A 25 18.25 7.63 11.06
C ALA A 25 19.62 8.33 11.07
N MET A 26 20.68 7.68 10.60
CA MET A 26 21.99 8.34 10.44
C MET A 26 21.96 9.45 9.39
N GLU A 27 21.28 9.25 8.26
CA GLU A 27 21.09 10.26 7.22
C GLU A 27 20.29 11.46 7.75
N ASP A 28 19.22 11.21 8.51
CA ASP A 28 18.39 12.25 9.12
C ASP A 28 19.18 13.09 10.14
N LEU A 29 19.99 12.45 11.01
CA LEU A 29 20.92 13.18 11.90
C LEU A 29 21.92 14.03 11.12
N GLY A 30 22.44 13.51 10.01
CA GLY A 30 23.34 14.24 9.12
C GLY A 30 22.68 15.49 8.52
N ALA A 31 21.41 15.39 8.12
CA ALA A 31 20.63 16.52 7.62
C ALA A 31 20.43 17.61 8.69
N HIS A 32 20.18 17.21 9.94
CA HIS A 32 20.04 18.17 11.05
C HIS A 32 21.37 18.83 11.45
N PHE A 33 22.47 18.08 11.38
CA PHE A 33 23.82 18.62 11.55
C PHE A 33 24.15 19.63 10.44
N ALA A 34 23.88 19.30 9.17
CA ALA A 34 24.08 20.21 8.05
C ALA A 34 23.20 21.48 8.13
N ALA A 35 22.01 21.37 8.73
CA ALA A 35 21.14 22.50 9.03
C ALA A 35 21.64 23.38 10.21
N GLY A 36 22.77 23.03 10.85
CA GLY A 36 23.36 23.76 11.97
C GLY A 36 22.57 23.64 13.28
N ARG A 37 21.67 22.65 13.39
CA ARG A 37 20.83 22.44 14.57
C ARG A 37 21.48 21.55 15.62
N LEU A 38 22.50 20.79 15.23
CA LEU A 38 23.29 19.94 16.10
C LEU A 38 24.72 20.44 16.10
N ASP A 39 25.29 20.56 17.30
CA ASP A 39 26.73 20.73 17.44
C ASP A 39 27.48 19.43 17.09
N MET A 40 28.74 19.53 16.67
CA MET A 40 29.56 18.38 16.26
C MET A 40 29.64 17.32 17.36
N SER A 41 29.89 17.74 18.61
CA SER A 41 29.98 16.83 19.76
C SER A 41 28.70 16.05 19.99
N THR A 42 27.55 16.71 19.80
CA THR A 42 26.23 16.12 19.97
C THR A 42 25.89 15.17 18.81
N TYR A 43 26.31 15.51 17.60
CA TYR A 43 26.16 14.66 16.43
C TYR A 43 26.96 13.35 16.58
N GLU A 44 28.23 13.42 16.97
CA GLU A 44 29.07 12.23 17.22
C GLU A 44 28.47 11.33 18.29
N GLN A 45 28.01 11.91 19.41
CA GLN A 45 27.37 11.13 20.47
C GLN A 45 26.07 10.45 20.00
N ARG A 46 25.23 11.13 19.20
CA ARG A 46 23.96 10.58 18.73
C ARG A 46 24.15 9.56 17.62
N ILE A 47 25.14 9.72 16.74
CA ILE A 47 25.37 8.77 15.65
C ILE A 47 25.89 7.43 16.17
N ASP A 48 26.72 7.43 17.23
CA ASP A 48 27.15 6.21 17.92
C ASP A 48 25.98 5.51 18.61
N GLN A 49 25.07 6.28 19.23
CA GLN A 49 23.87 5.72 19.84
C GLN A 49 22.93 5.10 18.79
N VAL A 50 22.73 5.76 17.65
CA VAL A 50 21.99 5.18 16.51
C VAL A 50 22.70 3.92 15.97
N ALA A 51 24.03 3.91 15.90
CA ALA A 51 24.80 2.76 15.43
C ALA A 51 24.57 1.51 16.31
N SER A 52 24.48 1.70 17.62
CA SER A 52 24.24 0.63 18.60
C SER A 52 22.76 0.28 18.83
N ALA A 53 21.83 1.10 18.33
CA ALA A 53 20.40 0.93 18.55
C ALA A 53 19.88 -0.37 17.92
N THR A 54 19.01 -1.04 18.67
CA THR A 54 18.33 -2.28 18.26
C THR A 54 16.82 -2.14 18.26
N MET A 55 16.27 -1.16 19.00
CA MET A 55 14.82 -0.93 19.10
C MET A 55 14.42 0.42 18.51
N ARG A 56 13.15 0.50 18.07
CA ARG A 56 12.58 1.71 17.47
C ARG A 56 12.47 2.83 18.50
N SER A 57 12.13 2.48 19.74
CA SER A 57 12.04 3.41 20.86
C SER A 57 13.37 4.15 21.13
N GLU A 58 14.50 3.43 21.04
CA GLU A 58 15.85 3.98 21.23
C GLU A 58 16.17 5.06 20.20
N ILE A 59 15.85 4.83 18.93
CA ILE A 59 16.01 5.85 17.88
C ILE A 59 15.07 7.02 18.14
N SER A 60 13.78 6.76 18.41
CA SER A 60 12.78 7.83 18.54
C SER A 60 13.15 8.87 19.62
N TYR A 61 13.75 8.43 20.73
CA TYR A 61 14.19 9.31 21.81
C TYR A 61 15.29 10.28 21.38
N LEU A 62 16.16 9.88 20.43
CA LEU A 62 17.25 10.72 19.93
C LEU A 62 16.79 11.84 19.00
N PHE A 63 15.52 11.84 18.58
CA PHE A 63 14.93 12.84 17.71
C PHE A 63 13.79 13.64 18.36
N ASP A 64 13.48 13.40 19.63
CA ASP A 64 12.32 14.02 20.31
C ASP A 64 12.47 15.56 20.43
N ASP A 65 13.71 16.06 20.48
CA ASP A 65 14.04 17.48 20.50
C ASP A 65 14.23 18.09 19.08
N LEU A 66 14.15 17.27 18.03
CA LEU A 66 14.34 17.70 16.64
C LEU A 66 13.00 17.77 15.89
N PRO A 67 12.81 18.78 15.03
CA PRO A 67 11.68 18.76 14.09
C PRO A 67 11.83 17.54 13.17
N ALA A 68 10.72 16.89 12.78
CA ALA A 68 10.76 15.73 11.91
C ALA A 68 11.58 16.00 10.63
N ALA A 69 12.63 15.20 10.41
CA ALA A 69 13.43 15.22 9.19
C ALA A 69 12.50 14.99 7.99
N GLY A 70 12.32 16.02 7.16
CA GLY A 70 11.35 16.03 6.06
C GLY A 70 10.49 17.29 6.03
N LEU A 71 10.41 18.03 7.14
CA LEU A 71 9.83 19.38 7.15
C LEU A 71 10.97 20.38 7.23
N VAL A 72 11.58 20.65 6.07
CA VAL A 72 12.07 22.02 5.84
C VAL A 72 10.81 22.88 5.87
N ALA A 73 10.45 23.35 7.07
CA ALA A 73 9.29 24.19 7.27
C ALA A 73 9.45 25.39 6.33
N PRO A 74 8.59 25.55 5.31
CA PRO A 74 8.55 26.80 4.61
C PRO A 74 8.10 27.82 5.65
N THR A 75 8.98 28.76 5.93
CA THR A 75 8.74 29.91 6.76
C THR A 75 7.44 30.57 6.30
N LEU A 76 6.47 30.60 7.21
CA LEU A 76 5.25 31.42 7.21
C LEU A 76 4.14 31.05 6.19
N ALA A 77 2.94 30.93 6.76
CA ALA A 77 1.60 31.00 6.17
C ALA A 77 0.91 29.71 5.71
N SER A 78 -0.11 29.37 6.50
CA SER A 78 -1.44 28.91 6.08
C SER A 78 -1.82 27.50 6.54
N THR A 79 -2.64 27.50 7.59
CA THR A 79 -3.74 26.56 7.89
C THR A 79 -4.11 25.61 6.73
N SER A 80 -3.89 24.31 6.93
CA SER A 80 -4.79 23.30 6.37
C SER A 80 -4.95 22.15 7.37
N ILE A 81 -6.21 21.91 7.73
CA ILE A 81 -6.71 20.79 8.51
C ILE A 81 -7.12 19.73 7.50
N ALA A 82 -6.34 18.66 7.33
CA ALA A 82 -6.77 17.38 6.78
C ALA A 82 -5.64 16.36 6.94
N GLY A 83 -5.95 15.21 7.55
CA GLY A 83 -4.97 14.18 7.92
C GLY A 83 -4.16 13.64 6.73
N GLU A 84 -2.84 13.65 6.88
CA GLU A 84 -1.92 12.92 6.01
C GLU A 84 -1.83 11.45 6.47
N PRO A 85 -2.26 10.47 5.66
CA PRO A 85 -2.18 9.06 6.00
C PRO A 85 -0.74 8.57 5.89
N THR A 86 -0.25 7.97 6.97
CA THR A 86 1.06 7.33 7.09
C THR A 86 1.30 6.27 5.99
N TYR A 87 2.25 6.55 5.09
CA TYR A 87 2.71 5.64 4.04
C TYR A 87 3.56 4.51 4.65
N THR A 88 3.23 3.25 4.37
CA THR A 88 3.89 2.09 5.00
C THR A 88 5.19 1.74 4.26
N ALA A 89 6.27 1.41 4.96
CA ALA A 89 7.59 1.11 4.39
C ALA A 89 7.59 0.03 3.28
N SER A 90 6.65 -0.92 3.32
CA SER A 90 6.44 -1.92 2.27
C SER A 90 5.93 -1.35 0.93
N GLU A 91 5.38 -0.13 0.95
CA GLU A 91 4.90 0.63 -0.21
C GLU A 91 6.06 1.41 -0.88
N ILE A 92 7.15 1.69 -0.14
CA ILE A 92 8.38 2.31 -0.67
C ILE A 92 9.23 1.28 -1.44
N ASP A 93 9.32 0.05 -0.95
CA ASP A 93 10.16 -1.00 -1.57
C ASP A 93 9.54 -1.64 -2.83
N ARG A 94 8.21 -1.62 -2.97
CA ARG A 94 7.52 -2.18 -4.14
C ARG A 94 7.63 -1.28 -5.38
N VAL A 95 7.64 0.04 -5.18
CA VAL A 95 7.88 1.03 -6.24
C VAL A 95 9.29 0.87 -6.85
N ARG A 96 10.28 0.39 -6.06
CA ARG A 96 11.66 0.16 -6.52
C ARG A 96 11.79 -0.98 -7.52
N ARG A 97 10.93 -2.01 -7.46
CA ARG A 97 11.06 -3.23 -8.29
C ARG A 97 10.34 -3.14 -9.64
N GLU A 98 9.31 -2.32 -9.77
CA GLU A 98 8.49 -2.26 -10.99
C GLU A 98 9.04 -1.33 -12.09
N GLY A 99 10.05 -0.51 -11.81
CA GLY A 99 10.68 0.41 -12.77
C GLY A 99 11.57 -0.24 -13.85
N GLN A 100 11.64 -1.57 -13.94
CA GLN A 100 12.50 -2.26 -14.92
C GLN A 100 11.92 -2.28 -16.34
N ARG A 101 10.59 -2.23 -16.51
CA ARG A 101 9.94 -2.42 -17.83
C ARG A 101 9.94 -1.18 -18.74
N THR A 102 10.09 0.00 -18.18
CA THR A 102 10.14 1.28 -18.93
C THR A 102 11.48 1.47 -19.67
N ARG A 103 12.53 0.76 -19.25
CA ARG A 103 13.84 0.71 -19.91
C ARG A 103 13.77 0.08 -21.32
N ALA A 104 12.82 -0.82 -21.55
CA ALA A 104 12.62 -1.48 -22.85
C ALA A 104 11.91 -0.59 -23.88
N GLY A 105 11.08 0.37 -23.44
CA GLY A 105 10.33 1.25 -24.33
C GLY A 105 11.21 2.28 -25.05
N ILE A 106 12.17 2.87 -24.33
CA ILE A 106 13.13 3.84 -24.90
C ILE A 106 14.08 3.12 -25.88
N LEU A 107 14.51 1.90 -25.55
CA LEU A 107 15.34 1.06 -26.42
C LEU A 107 14.63 0.74 -27.75
N GLY A 108 13.31 0.51 -27.72
CA GLY A 108 12.51 0.30 -28.93
C GLY A 108 12.50 1.50 -29.87
N VAL A 109 12.33 2.73 -29.33
CA VAL A 109 12.26 3.96 -30.15
C VAL A 109 13.61 4.32 -30.77
N THR A 110 14.72 4.16 -30.01
CA THR A 110 16.06 4.42 -30.54
C THR A 110 16.49 3.42 -31.61
N THR A 111 16.05 2.16 -31.51
CA THR A 111 16.36 1.13 -32.54
C THR A 111 15.64 1.40 -33.85
N VAL A 112 14.37 1.84 -33.79
CA VAL A 112 13.59 2.23 -34.98
C VAL A 112 14.17 3.47 -35.65
N GLY A 113 14.58 4.49 -34.88
CA GLY A 113 15.24 5.68 -35.42
C GLY A 113 16.56 5.37 -36.13
N CYS A 114 17.32 4.38 -35.65
CA CYS A 114 18.58 3.94 -36.27
C CYS A 114 18.36 3.25 -37.62
N PHE A 115 17.31 2.43 -37.75
CA PHE A 115 16.96 1.80 -39.03
C PHE A 115 16.59 2.84 -40.11
N ILE A 116 15.90 3.92 -39.71
CA ILE A 116 15.52 5.02 -40.62
C ILE A 116 16.74 5.85 -41.03
N ALA A 117 17.65 6.15 -40.10
CA ALA A 117 18.87 6.91 -40.38
C ALA A 117 19.88 6.14 -41.25
N LEU A 118 19.96 4.81 -41.09
CA LEU A 118 20.80 3.96 -41.94
C LEU A 118 20.29 3.91 -43.39
N ALA A 119 18.97 4.01 -43.59
CA ALA A 119 18.36 4.03 -44.92
C ALA A 119 18.59 5.35 -45.69
N THR A 120 18.99 6.45 -45.03
CA THR A 120 19.11 7.78 -45.66
C THR A 120 20.54 8.21 -46.05
N GLY A 121 21.58 7.45 -45.66
CA GLY A 121 22.91 7.53 -46.30
C GLY A 121 23.64 8.89 -46.30
N GLY A 122 23.58 9.68 -45.23
CA GLY A 122 24.22 11.00 -45.16
C GLY A 122 25.70 10.97 -44.71
N PRO A 123 26.57 11.89 -45.16
CA PRO A 123 28.04 11.87 -44.96
C PRO A 123 28.54 12.14 -43.51
N SER A 124 27.63 12.31 -42.55
CA SER A 124 27.94 12.61 -41.13
C SER A 124 27.97 11.36 -40.24
N VAL A 125 27.93 10.15 -40.83
CA VAL A 125 27.76 8.86 -40.12
C VAL A 125 28.79 8.63 -39.01
N GLY A 126 30.03 9.08 -39.21
CA GLY A 126 31.14 8.81 -38.28
C GLY A 126 30.95 9.49 -36.91
N VAL A 127 30.56 10.75 -36.87
CA VAL A 127 30.39 11.50 -35.61
C VAL A 127 29.17 10.98 -34.84
N VAL A 128 28.10 10.64 -35.57
CA VAL A 128 26.88 10.08 -34.98
C VAL A 128 27.16 8.67 -34.41
N MET A 129 27.96 7.85 -35.08
CA MET A 129 28.37 6.52 -34.59
C MET A 129 29.17 6.56 -33.28
N PHE A 130 29.91 7.64 -32.99
CA PHE A 130 30.65 7.80 -31.72
C PHE A 130 29.81 8.45 -30.62
N LEU A 131 28.89 9.35 -30.96
CA LEU A 131 27.99 9.98 -29.98
C LEU A 131 27.01 8.98 -29.37
N ILE A 132 26.55 7.98 -30.13
CA ILE A 132 25.57 6.98 -29.68
C ILE A 132 26.09 6.09 -28.54
N PRO A 133 27.25 5.40 -28.66
CA PRO A 133 27.78 4.59 -27.56
C PRO A 133 28.24 5.46 -26.39
N LEU A 134 28.65 6.70 -26.62
CA LEU A 134 29.02 7.65 -25.56
C LEU A 134 27.81 8.04 -24.72
N VAL A 135 26.69 8.39 -25.36
CA VAL A 135 25.43 8.70 -24.68
C VAL A 135 24.85 7.45 -24.00
N TRP A 136 24.97 6.28 -24.64
CA TRP A 136 24.61 5.00 -24.03
C TRP A 136 25.42 4.72 -22.76
N LEU A 137 26.75 4.87 -22.84
CA LEU A 137 27.65 4.69 -21.70
C LEU A 137 27.36 5.72 -20.59
N LEU A 138 27.10 6.98 -20.93
CA LEU A 138 26.84 8.05 -19.96
C LEU A 138 25.50 7.85 -19.24
N LEU A 139 24.45 7.47 -19.97
CA LEU A 139 23.14 7.15 -19.38
C LEU A 139 23.16 5.83 -18.58
N TYR A 140 23.96 4.85 -19.00
CA TYR A 140 23.95 3.51 -18.42
C TYR A 140 24.97 3.30 -17.29
N VAL A 141 26.18 3.85 -17.40
CA VAL A 141 27.27 3.72 -16.41
C VAL A 141 27.21 4.83 -15.37
N MET A 142 26.87 6.06 -15.76
CA MET A 142 26.89 7.21 -14.85
C MET A 142 25.58 7.43 -14.10
N LYS A 143 24.50 6.71 -14.43
CA LYS A 143 23.20 6.74 -13.74
C LYS A 143 22.71 8.17 -13.44
N VAL A 144 22.96 9.11 -14.35
CA VAL A 144 22.53 10.50 -14.27
C VAL A 144 21.17 10.62 -14.96
N GLY A 145 20.10 10.46 -14.20
CA GLY A 145 18.73 10.76 -14.61
C GLY A 145 17.97 11.35 -13.42
N PRO A 146 17.22 12.46 -13.56
CA PRO A 146 16.50 13.08 -12.44
C PRO A 146 15.41 12.16 -11.89
N ASP A 147 15.36 12.01 -10.56
CA ASP A 147 14.39 11.16 -9.87
C ASP A 147 12.91 11.55 -10.11
N SER A 148 12.64 12.76 -10.59
CA SER A 148 11.28 13.29 -10.82
C SER A 148 10.58 12.75 -12.07
N TRP A 149 11.32 12.14 -13.01
CA TRP A 149 10.74 11.63 -14.25
C TRP A 149 9.97 10.31 -14.10
N TYR A 150 9.89 9.77 -12.88
CA TYR A 150 9.43 8.41 -12.57
C TYR A 150 8.19 8.30 -11.65
N MET A 151 7.44 9.37 -11.39
CA MET A 151 6.20 9.27 -10.60
C MET A 151 4.96 9.02 -11.48
N PRO A 152 4.34 7.81 -11.46
CA PRO A 152 3.02 7.63 -12.06
C PRO A 152 1.97 8.44 -11.27
N SER A 153 1.13 9.17 -11.99
CA SER A 153 0.04 9.99 -11.46
C SER A 153 -0.79 9.24 -10.40
N ARG A 154 -0.88 9.83 -9.19
CA ARG A 154 -1.66 9.36 -8.02
C ARG A 154 -3.10 8.92 -8.38
N ALA A 155 -3.72 9.60 -9.34
CA ALA A 155 -5.08 9.32 -9.80
C ALA A 155 -5.24 7.94 -10.49
N LYS A 156 -4.16 7.35 -11.03
CA LYS A 156 -4.23 6.02 -11.65
C LYS A 156 -4.24 4.91 -10.60
N LEU A 157 -3.45 5.05 -9.53
CA LEU A 157 -3.41 4.12 -8.40
C LEU A 157 -4.74 4.09 -7.64
N GLU A 158 -5.36 5.25 -7.42
CA GLU A 158 -6.68 5.32 -6.80
C GLU A 158 -7.76 4.65 -7.65
N ARG A 159 -7.72 4.82 -8.98
CA ARG A 159 -8.66 4.16 -9.89
C ARG A 159 -8.53 2.64 -9.86
N GLU A 160 -7.33 2.10 -9.72
CA GLU A 160 -7.12 0.66 -9.59
C GLU A 160 -7.58 0.12 -8.24
N ARG A 161 -7.29 0.83 -7.13
CA ARG A 161 -7.84 0.48 -5.81
C ARG A 161 -9.37 0.49 -5.81
N LEU A 162 -9.98 1.53 -6.39
CA LEU A 162 -11.44 1.63 -6.54
C LEU A 162 -12.03 0.52 -7.40
N ARG A 163 -11.26 -0.02 -8.36
CA ARG A 163 -11.69 -1.19 -9.15
C ARG A 163 -11.62 -2.46 -8.32
N GLN A 164 -10.53 -2.67 -7.58
CA GLN A 164 -10.38 -3.85 -6.72
C GLN A 164 -11.45 -3.90 -5.63
N VAL A 165 -11.70 -2.78 -4.95
CA VAL A 165 -12.76 -2.68 -3.93
C VAL A 165 -14.14 -2.97 -4.54
N ARG A 166 -14.47 -2.36 -5.68
CA ARG A 166 -15.74 -2.65 -6.37
C ARG A 166 -15.91 -4.10 -6.79
N MET A 167 -14.84 -4.77 -7.21
CA MET A 167 -14.88 -6.19 -7.57
C MET A 167 -15.18 -7.06 -6.34
N LEU A 168 -14.52 -6.79 -5.21
CA LEU A 168 -14.75 -7.50 -3.95
C LEU A 168 -16.17 -7.25 -3.42
N GLU A 169 -16.65 -6.00 -3.49
CA GLU A 169 -18.03 -5.64 -3.11
C GLU A 169 -19.08 -6.33 -3.99
N ALA A 170 -18.83 -6.40 -5.30
CA ALA A 170 -19.72 -7.09 -6.23
C ALA A 170 -19.83 -8.59 -5.89
N GLN A 171 -18.72 -9.24 -5.54
CA GLN A 171 -18.73 -10.64 -5.11
C GLN A 171 -19.47 -10.82 -3.77
N HIS A 172 -19.20 -9.94 -2.80
CA HIS A 172 -19.81 -10.04 -1.48
C HIS A 172 -21.33 -9.84 -1.53
N THR A 173 -21.81 -8.86 -2.30
CA THR A 173 -23.24 -8.62 -2.49
C THR A 173 -23.95 -9.76 -3.20
N GLN A 174 -23.26 -10.47 -4.12
CA GLN A 174 -23.81 -11.67 -4.76
C GLN A 174 -23.98 -12.81 -3.76
N ALA A 175 -23.00 -13.06 -2.90
CA ALA A 175 -23.07 -14.11 -1.88
C ALA A 175 -24.25 -13.89 -0.92
N ILE A 176 -24.48 -12.65 -0.48
CA ILE A 176 -25.61 -12.32 0.40
C ILE A 176 -26.96 -12.60 -0.28
N ARG A 177 -27.10 -12.24 -1.56
CA ARG A 177 -28.36 -12.45 -2.31
C ARG A 177 -28.69 -13.93 -2.45
N LEU A 178 -27.69 -14.77 -2.69
CA LEU A 178 -27.86 -16.21 -2.79
C LEU A 178 -28.25 -16.83 -1.45
N ALA A 179 -27.52 -16.49 -0.38
CA ALA A 179 -27.84 -16.95 0.98
C ALA A 179 -29.27 -16.57 1.39
N HIS A 180 -29.71 -15.37 1.03
CA HIS A 180 -31.07 -14.91 1.31
C HIS A 180 -32.13 -15.64 0.48
N ALA A 181 -31.85 -15.91 -0.80
CA ALA A 181 -32.74 -16.68 -1.67
C ALA A 181 -32.96 -18.11 -1.16
N GLU A 182 -31.90 -18.75 -0.65
CA GLU A 182 -31.96 -20.07 -0.04
C GLU A 182 -32.81 -20.07 1.23
N GLN A 183 -32.62 -19.09 2.11
CA GLN A 183 -33.45 -18.96 3.32
C GLN A 183 -34.93 -18.84 2.99
N LEU A 184 -35.29 -18.05 1.96
CA LEU A 184 -36.67 -17.93 1.50
C LEU A 184 -37.21 -19.24 0.94
N ALA A 185 -36.40 -20.00 0.20
CA ALA A 185 -36.78 -21.32 -0.30
C ALA A 185 -37.05 -22.30 0.84
N HIS A 186 -36.18 -22.33 1.86
CA HIS A 186 -36.36 -23.16 3.06
C HIS A 186 -37.62 -22.77 3.84
N GLN A 187 -37.88 -21.49 4.04
CA GLN A 187 -39.09 -21.04 4.74
C GLN A 187 -40.37 -21.43 3.99
N LYS A 188 -40.36 -21.37 2.66
CA LYS A 188 -41.49 -21.83 1.83
C LYS A 188 -41.69 -23.33 1.96
N ALA A 189 -40.63 -24.12 1.91
CA ALA A 189 -40.69 -25.57 2.10
C ALA A 189 -41.28 -25.94 3.48
N LEU A 190 -40.82 -25.27 4.55
CA LEU A 190 -41.36 -25.46 5.89
C LEU A 190 -42.83 -25.06 6.02
N ARG A 191 -43.24 -23.96 5.36
CA ARG A 191 -44.65 -23.55 5.33
C ARG A 191 -45.52 -24.58 4.63
N GLN A 192 -45.03 -25.15 3.54
CA GLN A 192 -45.78 -26.15 2.76
C GLN A 192 -45.87 -27.49 3.51
N GLN A 193 -44.81 -27.90 4.21
CA GLN A 193 -44.85 -29.05 5.12
C GLN A 193 -45.88 -28.84 6.23
N ARG A 194 -45.82 -27.70 6.93
CA ARG A 194 -46.81 -27.36 7.96
C ARG A 194 -48.24 -27.36 7.44
N GLN A 195 -48.47 -26.85 6.23
CA GLN A 195 -49.80 -26.86 5.62
C GLN A 195 -50.30 -28.29 5.36
N ASN A 196 -49.43 -29.17 4.86
CA ASN A 196 -49.79 -30.55 4.59
C ASN A 196 -50.08 -31.33 5.88
N GLU A 197 -49.28 -31.12 6.94
CA GLU A 197 -49.52 -31.71 8.26
C GLU A 197 -50.83 -31.23 8.87
N LEU A 198 -51.13 -29.93 8.77
CA LEU A 198 -52.41 -29.39 9.25
C LEU A 198 -53.59 -29.92 8.43
N ALA A 199 -53.44 -30.05 7.11
CA ALA A 199 -54.46 -30.60 6.23
C ALA A 199 -54.74 -32.08 6.55
N SER A 200 -53.71 -32.90 6.76
CA SER A 200 -53.88 -34.30 7.13
C SER A 200 -54.50 -34.45 8.52
N THR A 201 -54.02 -33.68 9.50
CA THR A 201 -54.56 -33.69 10.87
C THR A 201 -56.03 -33.27 10.90
N ALA A 202 -56.40 -32.23 10.13
CA ALA A 202 -57.78 -31.78 10.02
C ALA A 202 -58.70 -32.83 9.38
N MET A 203 -58.22 -33.55 8.35
CA MET A 203 -58.96 -34.65 7.74
C MET A 203 -59.16 -35.83 8.71
N GLU A 204 -58.14 -36.17 9.49
CA GLU A 204 -58.21 -37.24 10.50
C GLU A 204 -59.22 -36.90 11.61
N PHE A 205 -59.18 -35.66 12.14
CA PHE A 205 -60.19 -35.18 13.09
C PHE A 205 -61.60 -35.18 12.50
N ALA A 206 -61.75 -34.82 11.22
CA ALA A 206 -63.05 -34.83 10.55
C ALA A 206 -63.60 -36.26 10.40
N ASP A 207 -62.76 -37.22 10.01
CA ASP A 207 -63.15 -38.64 9.90
C ASP A 207 -63.49 -39.23 11.28
N GLU A 208 -62.69 -38.91 12.31
CA GLU A 208 -62.96 -39.38 13.67
C GLU A 208 -64.26 -38.78 14.24
N ALA A 209 -64.53 -37.49 13.98
CA ALA A 209 -65.77 -36.83 14.35
C ALA A 209 -66.98 -37.49 13.66
N LEU A 210 -66.89 -37.76 12.35
CA LEU A 210 -67.91 -38.47 11.57
C LEU A 210 -68.15 -39.88 12.12
N LYS A 211 -67.07 -40.62 12.40
CA LYS A 211 -67.12 -41.99 12.95
C LYS A 211 -67.76 -42.01 14.34
N LYS A 212 -67.47 -41.02 15.19
CA LYS A 212 -68.06 -40.84 16.52
C LYS A 212 -69.55 -40.51 16.45
N LEU A 213 -69.95 -39.67 15.50
CA LEU A 213 -71.37 -39.35 15.25
C LEU A 213 -72.14 -40.58 14.76
N ARG A 214 -71.55 -41.36 13.84
CA ARG A 214 -72.16 -42.60 13.33
C ARG A 214 -72.30 -43.69 14.40
N ARG A 215 -71.38 -43.77 15.37
CA ARG A 215 -71.46 -44.72 16.49
C ARG A 215 -72.50 -44.38 17.55
N ARG A 216 -73.01 -43.14 17.59
CA ARG A 216 -74.01 -42.67 18.58
C ARG A 216 -75.47 -42.82 18.09
N ARG A 217 -75.68 -43.08 16.80
CA ARG A 217 -76.98 -43.49 16.25
C ARG A 217 -77.07 -45.01 16.21
#